data_AF-R5P9I7-F1
#
_entry.id   AF-R5P9I7-F1
#
_cell.length_a   1.000
_cell.length_b   1.000
_cell.length_c   1.000
_cell.angle_alpha   90.00
_cell.angle_beta   90.00
_cell.angle_gamma   90.00
#
_symmetry.space_group_name_H-M   'P 1'
#
loop_
_entity.id
_entity.type
_entity.pdbx_description
1 polymer ?
#
loop_
_entity_poly.entity_id
_entity_poly.type
_entity_poly.pdbx_seq_one_letter_code
_entity_poly.pdbx_strand_id
1 'polypeptide(L)'
;MGAAMGLGAAPQMPGMGGAPQMPGMQMKQATPQVSYMVGVNGQQAGPFDWNQLQQLVQQGQLTQQTYVWKQGMPNWAFAGQVQELQPLFMNAAPPQMPGMPPMPGV
;
A
#
# COMPACT_ATOMS: atom_id res chain seq x y z
N MET A 1 36.48 22.02 70.00
CA MET A 1 37.26 20.76 69.95
C MET A 1 36.27 19.60 69.79
N GLY A 2 36.48 18.72 68.80
CA GLY A 2 35.72 17.48 68.57
C GLY A 2 34.49 17.67 67.68
N ALA A 3 34.54 17.49 66.36
CA ALA A 3 34.63 16.22 65.61
C ALA A 3 33.36 15.35 65.69
N ALA A 4 32.54 15.43 64.64
CA ALA A 4 31.70 14.32 64.15
C ALA A 4 31.30 14.60 62.69
N MET A 5 32.16 14.15 61.77
CA MET A 5 31.87 14.04 60.35
C MET A 5 30.82 12.93 60.15
N GLY A 6 29.58 13.31 59.84
CA GLY A 6 28.56 12.41 59.30
C GLY A 6 28.69 12.33 57.78
N LEU A 7 29.33 11.26 57.33
CA LEU A 7 29.53 10.91 55.92
C LEU A 7 28.20 10.56 55.23
N GLY A 8 27.98 11.20 54.08
CA GLY A 8 27.57 10.52 52.84
C GLY A 8 26.16 9.95 52.75
N ALA A 9 25.18 10.79 52.43
CA ALA A 9 23.93 10.34 51.82
C ALA A 9 23.33 11.43 50.91
N ALA A 10 23.96 11.64 49.75
CA ALA A 10 23.28 12.15 48.58
C ALA A 10 23.98 11.56 47.35
N PRO A 11 23.37 10.59 46.64
CA PRO A 11 23.81 10.25 45.30
C PRO A 11 23.65 11.52 44.44
N GLN A 12 24.78 12.14 44.16
CA GLN A 12 24.89 13.28 43.27
C GLN A 12 24.46 12.80 41.88
N MET A 13 23.42 13.43 41.34
CA MET A 13 22.82 13.13 40.03
C MET A 13 23.89 13.11 38.92
N PRO A 14 24.19 11.95 38.32
CA PRO A 14 25.01 11.88 37.13
C PRO A 14 24.16 12.23 35.90
N GLY A 15 24.61 13.19 35.09
CA GLY A 15 24.23 13.24 33.68
C GLY A 15 23.02 14.10 33.31
N MET A 16 23.03 15.38 33.68
CA MET A 16 22.22 16.39 32.98
C MET A 16 22.97 16.85 31.72
N GLY A 17 23.12 15.92 30.77
CA GLY A 17 23.91 16.05 29.55
C GLY A 17 23.63 14.88 28.62
N GLY A 18 22.41 14.83 28.11
CA GLY A 18 21.94 13.72 27.30
C GLY A 18 20.43 13.75 27.20
N ALA A 19 19.91 14.64 26.34
CA ALA A 19 18.57 14.46 25.85
C ALA A 19 18.48 13.06 25.22
N PRO A 20 17.54 12.19 25.64
CA PRO A 20 17.37 10.89 25.00
C PRO A 20 17.04 11.13 23.53
N GLN A 21 17.97 10.76 22.67
CA GLN A 21 17.74 10.60 21.24
C GLN A 21 16.62 9.58 21.11
N MET A 22 15.40 10.05 20.83
CA MET A 22 14.27 9.20 20.48
C MET A 22 14.56 8.56 19.11
N PRO A 23 14.77 7.24 19.01
CA PRO A 23 14.89 6.58 17.73
C PRO A 23 13.48 6.40 17.16
N GLY A 24 13.23 6.94 15.97
CA GLY A 24 12.15 6.42 15.12
C GLY A 24 10.82 7.17 15.16
N MET A 25 10.83 8.44 14.76
CA MET A 25 9.77 8.91 13.85
C MET A 25 10.41 9.34 12.54
N GLN A 26 10.99 8.36 11.84
CA GLN A 26 10.92 8.37 10.39
C GLN A 26 9.42 8.32 10.03
N MET A 27 8.76 9.48 10.02
CA MET A 27 7.68 9.70 9.06
C MET A 27 8.36 9.63 7.70
N LYS A 28 8.61 8.40 7.23
CA LYS A 28 8.62 8.13 5.80
C LYS A 28 7.27 8.64 5.36
N GLN A 29 7.25 9.84 4.80
CA GLN A 29 6.15 10.27 3.96
C GLN A 29 6.15 9.24 2.82
N ALA A 30 5.52 8.10 3.06
CA ALA A 30 5.13 7.20 2.02
C ALA A 30 4.16 8.05 1.22
N THR A 31 4.65 8.64 0.13
CA THR A 31 3.80 9.11 -0.96
C THR A 31 2.66 8.12 -1.07
N PRO A 32 1.39 8.54 -0.92
CA PRO A 32 0.27 7.63 -0.92
C PRO A 32 0.31 6.87 -2.25
N GLN A 33 0.83 5.66 -2.20
CA GLN A 33 0.86 4.75 -3.33
C GLN A 33 -0.61 4.39 -3.49
N VAL A 34 -1.23 4.83 -4.59
CA VAL A 34 -2.68 4.65 -4.74
C VAL A 34 -2.95 3.16 -4.87
N SER A 35 -3.37 2.58 -3.75
CA SER A 35 -3.68 1.18 -3.60
C SER A 35 -5.17 0.96 -3.68
N TYR A 36 -5.59 0.05 -4.56
CA TYR A 36 -6.99 -0.30 -4.79
C TYR A 36 -7.27 -1.73 -4.33
N MET A 37 -8.33 -1.91 -3.57
CA MET A 37 -8.92 -3.21 -3.29
C MET A 37 -9.96 -3.55 -4.37
N VAL A 38 -10.07 -4.82 -4.74
CA VAL A 38 -10.88 -5.31 -5.85
C VAL A 38 -11.76 -6.46 -5.36
N GLY A 39 -13.06 -6.40 -5.61
CA GLY A 39 -14.02 -7.45 -5.28
C GLY A 39 -14.08 -8.51 -6.38
N VAL A 40 -13.30 -9.58 -6.24
CA VAL A 40 -13.28 -10.72 -7.17
C VAL A 40 -14.11 -11.85 -6.58
N ASN A 41 -15.15 -12.32 -7.29
CA ASN A 41 -16.08 -13.36 -6.81
C ASN A 41 -16.72 -13.07 -5.42
N GLY A 42 -16.95 -11.80 -5.10
CA GLY A 42 -17.50 -11.38 -3.80
C GLY A 42 -16.48 -11.38 -2.66
N GLN A 43 -15.22 -11.70 -2.92
CA GLN A 43 -14.12 -11.56 -1.98
C GLN A 43 -13.28 -10.34 -2.32
N GLN A 44 -12.82 -9.64 -1.29
CA GLN A 44 -11.90 -8.52 -1.47
C GLN A 44 -10.48 -9.06 -1.66
N ALA A 45 -9.84 -8.65 -2.74
CA ALA A 45 -8.44 -8.93 -3.06
C ALA A 45 -7.68 -7.60 -3.15
N GLY A 46 -6.40 -7.61 -2.79
CA GLY A 46 -5.56 -6.41 -2.76
C GLY A 46 -5.18 -5.99 -1.34
N PRO A 47 -4.50 -4.84 -1.15
CA PRO A 47 -4.31 -3.73 -2.08
C PRO A 47 -3.48 -4.04 -3.34
N PHE A 48 -3.96 -3.60 -4.49
CA PHE A 48 -3.26 -3.64 -5.78
C PHE A 48 -2.85 -2.23 -6.20
N ASP A 49 -1.62 -2.10 -6.69
CA ASP A 49 -1.14 -0.87 -7.31
C ASP A 49 -1.65 -0.73 -8.76
N TRP A 50 -1.49 0.46 -9.32
CA TRP A 50 -1.86 0.76 -10.70
C TRP A 50 -1.38 -0.27 -11.73
N ASN A 51 -0.11 -0.70 -11.64
CA ASN A 51 0.46 -1.68 -12.56
C ASN A 51 -0.20 -3.06 -12.41
N GLN A 52 -0.56 -3.45 -11.19
CA GLN A 52 -1.27 -4.72 -10.92
C GLN A 52 -2.71 -4.64 -11.42
N LEU A 53 -3.40 -3.51 -11.24
CA LEU A 53 -4.73 -3.31 -11.81
C LEU A 53 -4.72 -3.44 -13.34
N GLN A 54 -3.72 -2.86 -14.01
CA GLN A 54 -3.58 -3.00 -15.47
C GLN A 54 -3.39 -4.46 -15.89
N GLN A 55 -2.64 -5.26 -15.11
CA GLN A 55 -2.50 -6.70 -15.35
C GLN A 55 -3.81 -7.45 -15.12
N LEU A 56 -4.55 -7.14 -14.05
CA LEU A 56 -5.84 -7.75 -13.75
C LEU A 56 -6.89 -7.44 -14.82
N VAL A 57 -6.87 -6.23 -15.37
CA VAL A 57 -7.73 -5.81 -16.49
C VAL A 57 -7.39 -6.62 -17.74
N GLN A 58 -6.10 -6.74 -18.08
CA GLN A 58 -5.65 -7.55 -19.23
C GLN A 58 -6.00 -9.05 -19.08
N GLN A 59 -5.97 -9.56 -17.85
CA GLN A 59 -6.39 -10.93 -17.53
C GLN A 59 -7.92 -11.12 -17.49
N GLY A 60 -8.70 -10.04 -17.57
CA GLY A 60 -10.15 -10.08 -17.43
C GLY A 60 -10.66 -10.34 -16.00
N GLN A 61 -9.77 -10.34 -15.00
CA GLN A 61 -10.16 -10.47 -13.58
C GLN A 61 -10.75 -9.16 -13.03
N LEU A 62 -10.35 -8.02 -13.60
CA LEU A 62 -10.89 -6.70 -13.27
C LEU A 62 -11.60 -6.13 -14.49
N THR A 63 -12.90 -5.90 -14.35
CA THR A 63 -13.77 -5.38 -15.41
C THR A 63 -14.45 -4.10 -14.93
N GLN A 64 -15.12 -3.40 -15.84
CA GLN A 64 -15.90 -2.20 -15.49
C GLN A 64 -17.01 -2.50 -14.45
N GLN A 65 -17.46 -3.75 -14.38
CA GLN A 65 -18.49 -4.24 -13.45
C GLN A 65 -17.89 -4.81 -12.15
N THR A 66 -16.57 -4.81 -12.00
CA THR A 66 -15.90 -5.25 -10.77
C THR A 66 -15.96 -4.13 -9.74
N TYR A 67 -16.31 -4.47 -8.50
CA TYR A 67 -16.25 -3.51 -7.40
C TYR A 67 -14.80 -3.22 -7.03
N VAL A 68 -14.48 -1.95 -6.88
CA VAL A 68 -13.17 -1.48 -6.44
C VAL A 68 -13.35 -0.45 -5.33
N TRP A 69 -12.36 -0.37 -4.46
CA TRP A 69 -12.31 0.60 -3.39
C TRP A 69 -10.87 1.05 -3.18
N LYS A 70 -10.67 2.32 -2.85
CA LYS A 70 -9.37 2.83 -2.41
C LYS A 70 -9.51 3.60 -1.11
N GLN A 71 -8.40 3.75 -0.40
CA GLN A 71 -8.33 4.61 0.76
C GLN A 71 -8.79 6.03 0.40
N GLY A 72 -9.81 6.53 1.11
CA GLY A 72 -10.43 7.83 0.86
C GLY A 72 -11.73 7.77 0.03
N MET A 73 -12.11 6.62 -0.53
CA MET A 73 -13.46 6.44 -1.09
C MET A 73 -14.49 6.15 0.01
N PRO A 74 -15.70 6.73 -0.08
CA PRO A 74 -16.76 6.52 0.91
C PRO A 74 -17.31 5.09 0.90
N ASN A 75 -17.34 4.43 -0.26
CA ASN A 75 -17.80 3.06 -0.43
C ASN A 75 -17.13 2.39 -1.65
N TRP A 76 -17.36 1.10 -1.80
CA TRP A 76 -17.02 0.35 -3.02
C TRP A 76 -17.78 0.93 -4.21
N ALA A 77 -17.07 1.22 -5.29
CA ALA A 77 -17.63 1.70 -6.54
C ALA A 77 -17.30 0.72 -7.67
N PHE A 78 -18.06 0.77 -8.76
CA PHE A 78 -17.70 0.00 -9.94
C PHE A 78 -16.44 0.58 -10.58
N ALA A 79 -15.53 -0.28 -11.03
CA ALA A 79 -14.29 0.17 -11.62
C ALA A 79 -14.51 1.04 -12.87
N GLY A 80 -15.59 0.82 -13.62
CA GLY A 80 -15.98 1.68 -14.74
C GLY A 80 -16.49 3.08 -14.33
N GLN A 81 -16.94 3.24 -13.09
CA GLN A 81 -17.34 4.54 -12.52
C GLN A 81 -16.14 5.34 -11.99
N VAL A 82 -15.01 4.67 -11.72
CA VAL A 82 -13.78 5.33 -11.32
C VAL A 82 -13.11 5.88 -12.56
N GLN A 83 -13.22 7.20 -12.78
CA GLN A 83 -12.57 7.88 -13.91
C GLN A 83 -11.05 7.63 -13.96
N GLU A 84 -10.41 7.47 -12.80
CA GLU A 84 -9.00 7.09 -12.75
C GLU A 84 -8.76 5.72 -13.39
N LEU A 85 -9.66 4.73 -13.26
CA LEU A 85 -9.46 3.40 -13.86
C LEU A 85 -9.94 3.30 -15.31
N GLN A 86 -10.77 4.23 -15.79
CA GLN A 86 -11.22 4.27 -17.20
C GLN A 86 -10.12 4.04 -18.24
N PRO A 87 -8.95 4.72 -18.19
CA PRO A 87 -7.87 4.47 -19.14
C PRO A 87 -7.31 3.04 -19.08
N LEU A 88 -7.38 2.35 -17.94
CA LEU A 88 -6.96 0.94 -17.85
C LEU A 88 -7.83 0.05 -18.74
N PHE A 89 -9.13 0.30 -18.78
CA PHE A 89 -10.08 -0.45 -19.60
C PHE A 89 -10.02 -0.08 -21.08
N MET A 90 -9.71 1.17 -21.41
CA MET A 90 -9.54 1.60 -22.81
C MET A 90 -8.26 1.05 -23.42
N ASN A 91 -7.20 0.93 -22.61
CA ASN A 91 -5.91 0.39 -23.03
C ASN A 91 -5.84 -1.15 -22.94
N ALA A 92 -6.89 -1.78 -22.39
CA ALA A 92 -7.16 -3.19 -22.55
C ALA A 92 -7.64 -3.44 -23.98
N ALA A 93 -6.72 -3.28 -24.94
CA ALA A 93 -6.92 -3.74 -26.30
C ALA A 93 -7.45 -5.19 -26.24
N PRO A 94 -8.38 -5.58 -27.13
CA PRO A 94 -8.89 -6.94 -27.15
C PRO A 94 -7.69 -7.89 -27.14
N PRO A 95 -7.70 -8.95 -26.30
CA PRO A 95 -6.61 -9.91 -26.29
C PRO A 95 -6.40 -10.33 -27.74
N GLN A 96 -5.23 -10.01 -28.29
CA GLN A 96 -4.78 -10.65 -29.51
C GLN A 96 -4.83 -12.13 -29.16
N MET A 97 -5.81 -12.83 -29.71
CA MET A 97 -5.94 -14.28 -29.55
C MET A 97 -4.53 -14.84 -29.69
N PRO A 98 -4.00 -15.59 -28.69
CA PRO A 98 -2.71 -16.23 -28.84
C PRO A 98 -2.79 -16.96 -30.18
N GLY A 99 -1.96 -16.54 -31.13
CA GLY A 99 -2.04 -16.98 -32.50
C GLY A 99 -2.24 -18.47 -32.50
N MET A 100 -3.34 -18.93 -33.11
CA MET A 100 -3.56 -20.36 -33.32
C MET A 100 -2.21 -20.93 -33.76
N PRO A 101 -1.64 -21.92 -33.04
CA PRO A 101 -0.43 -22.55 -33.52
C PRO A 101 -0.72 -23.00 -34.96
N PRO A 102 0.14 -22.66 -35.95
CA PRO A 102 -0.06 -23.18 -37.29
C PRO A 102 -0.11 -24.69 -37.16
N MET A 103 -1.27 -25.28 -37.49
CA MET A 103 -1.40 -26.73 -37.52
C MET A 103 -0.34 -27.23 -38.52
N PRO A 104 0.68 -27.99 -38.10
CA PRO A 104 1.60 -28.58 -39.04
C PRO A 104 0.88 -29.80 -39.62
N GLY A 105 0.35 -29.67 -40.83
CA GLY A 105 -0.21 -30.82 -41.55
C GLY A 105 -1.01 -30.45 -42.79
N VAL A 106 -0.33 -30.23 -43.91
CA VAL A 106 -0.62 -30.85 -45.22
C VAL A 106 0.69 -31.03 -45.99
#